data_AF-A0AAD9G1N2-F1
#
_entry.id   AF-A0AAD9G1N2-F1
#
_cell.length_a   1.000
_cell.length_b   1.000
_cell.length_c   1.000
_cell.angle_alpha   90.00
_cell.angle_beta   90.00
_cell.angle_gamma   90.00
#
_symmetry.space_group_name_H-M   'P 1'
#
loop_
_entity.id
_entity.type
_entity.pdbx_description
1 polymer ?
#
loop_
_entity_poly.entity_id
_entity_poly.type
_entity_poly.pdbx_seq_one_letter_code
_entity_poly.pdbx_strand_id
1 'polypeptide(L)'
;MGDIYAAAWSENGRNRWVRTETQEKQIAHFARCFVDALKEFAETDKRPVIDDDGNSLDPKTWGIEPYGFGGYTGYYYSLLGGYVQLNLVLLDANKFLPIFQEGNEDSIPYFIDLLCGRMDGGHPDWLARRLHPILREDSPYQLRPMTAEVLQVIRDHCALLFRCLYCISGENRALDQELVARSIGP
;
A
#
# COMPACT_ATOMS: atom_id res chain seq x y z
N MET A 1 4.16 22.90 -1.19
CA MET A 1 5.28 22.02 -1.62
C MET A 1 6.64 22.63 -1.25
N GLY A 2 6.79 23.12 -0.02
CA GLY A 2 8.10 23.50 0.55
C GLY A 2 8.41 22.55 1.69
N ASP A 3 9.67 22.15 1.84
CA ASP A 3 10.23 21.32 2.92
C ASP A 3 10.13 19.78 2.82
N ILE A 4 9.88 19.19 1.64
CA ILE A 4 9.93 17.72 1.49
C ILE A 4 11.21 17.23 0.77
N TYR A 5 11.96 18.08 0.08
CA TYR A 5 13.13 17.63 -0.71
C TYR A 5 14.30 18.61 -0.62
N ALA A 6 15.53 18.09 -0.50
CA ALA A 6 16.73 18.89 -0.27
C ALA A 6 17.24 19.63 -1.52
N ALA A 7 16.93 19.13 -2.72
CA ALA A 7 17.17 19.84 -3.97
C ALA A 7 16.45 19.14 -5.13
N ALA A 8 15.78 19.92 -5.96
CA ALA A 8 15.39 19.51 -7.31
C ALA A 8 16.44 20.08 -8.26
N TRP A 9 17.20 19.22 -8.95
CA TRP A 9 17.99 19.64 -10.09
C TRP A 9 17.36 19.04 -11.35
N SER A 10 17.22 19.86 -12.40
CA SER A 10 16.75 19.42 -13.71
C SER A 10 17.93 18.81 -14.46
N GLU A 11 17.86 17.51 -14.74
CA GLU A 11 18.74 16.85 -15.69
C GLU A 11 17.87 16.37 -16.86
N ASN A 12 18.11 16.89 -18.07
CA ASN A 12 17.34 16.58 -19.28
C ASN A 12 15.81 16.79 -19.16
N GLY A 13 15.37 17.80 -18.38
CA GLY A 13 13.95 18.13 -18.22
C GLY A 13 13.17 17.21 -17.27
N ARG A 14 13.86 16.34 -16.52
CA ARG A 14 13.26 15.52 -15.45
C ARG A 14 13.71 16.06 -14.10
N ASN A 15 12.76 16.35 -13.22
CA ASN A 15 13.04 16.71 -11.83
C ASN A 15 13.56 15.47 -11.10
N ARG A 16 14.79 15.51 -10.59
CA ARG A 16 15.32 14.48 -9.70
C ARG A 16 15.24 14.96 -8.25
N TRP A 17 14.42 14.28 -7.46
CA TRP A 17 14.30 14.56 -6.04
C TRP A 17 15.35 13.74 -5.28
N VAL A 18 16.20 14.40 -4.49
CA VAL A 18 17.18 13.73 -3.63
C VAL A 18 16.67 13.74 -2.20
N ARG A 19 16.61 12.55 -1.59
CA ARG A 19 16.25 12.40 -0.18
C ARG A 19 17.37 12.94 0.70
N THR A 20 17.00 13.58 1.79
CA THR A 20 17.96 13.96 2.84
C THR A 20 18.44 12.71 3.58
N GLU A 21 19.62 12.77 4.19
CA GLU A 21 20.13 11.72 5.08
C GLU A 21 19.12 11.39 6.20
N THR A 22 18.42 12.40 6.74
CA THR A 22 17.36 12.20 7.73
C THR A 22 16.22 11.36 7.19
N GLN A 23 15.74 11.63 5.98
CA GLN A 23 14.67 10.87 5.34
C GLN A 23 15.11 9.43 5.04
N GLU A 24 16.35 9.23 4.59
CA GLU A 24 16.89 7.89 4.38
C GLU A 24 16.91 7.09 5.69
N LYS A 25 17.37 7.70 6.79
CA LYS A 25 17.37 7.08 8.13
C LYS A 25 15.96 6.75 8.61
N GLN A 26 14.99 7.62 8.38
CA GLN A 26 13.58 7.39 8.75
C GLN A 26 12.98 6.22 7.97
N ILE A 27 13.19 6.18 6.65
CA ILE A 27 12.72 5.09 5.78
C ILE A 27 13.37 3.76 6.19
N ALA A 28 14.69 3.76 6.42
CA ALA A 28 15.41 2.57 6.87
C ALA A 28 14.93 2.07 8.24
N HIS A 29 14.64 2.99 9.16
CA HIS A 29 14.09 2.64 10.47
C HIS A 29 12.69 2.05 10.37
N PHE A 30 11.80 2.69 9.61
CA PHE A 30 10.45 2.16 9.36
C PHE A 30 10.50 0.77 8.73
N ALA A 31 11.30 0.60 7.68
CA ALA A 31 11.42 -0.68 6.97
C ALA A 31 11.88 -1.80 7.92
N ARG A 32 12.84 -1.51 8.79
CA ARG A 32 13.30 -2.47 9.81
C ARG A 32 12.16 -2.86 10.75
N CYS A 33 11.52 -1.89 11.39
CA CYS A 33 10.45 -2.14 12.34
C CYS A 33 9.25 -2.86 11.71
N PHE A 34 8.92 -2.53 10.46
CA PHE A 34 7.86 -3.19 9.72
C PHE A 34 8.18 -4.65 9.42
N VAL A 35 9.41 -4.93 8.96
CA VAL A 35 9.87 -6.31 8.72
C VAL A 35 9.93 -7.12 10.01
N ASP A 36 10.40 -6.53 11.11
CA ASP A 36 10.43 -7.19 12.42
C ASP A 36 9.01 -7.58 12.87
N ALA A 37 8.04 -6.69 12.70
CA ALA A 37 6.64 -6.98 12.97
C ALA A 37 6.08 -8.10 12.08
N LEU A 38 6.36 -8.09 10.76
CA LEU A 38 5.91 -9.15 9.86
C LEU A 38 6.49 -10.51 10.26
N LYS A 39 7.77 -10.57 10.67
CA LYS A 39 8.41 -11.81 11.15
C LYS A 39 7.77 -12.31 12.43
N GLU A 40 7.56 -11.43 13.41
CA GLU A 40 6.91 -11.78 14.67
C GLU A 40 5.51 -12.37 14.42
N PHE A 41 4.71 -11.75 13.56
CA PHE A 41 3.37 -12.25 13.24
C PHE A 41 3.40 -13.55 12.42
N ALA A 42 4.35 -13.71 11.50
CA ALA A 42 4.53 -14.98 10.78
C ALA A 42 4.84 -16.15 11.73
N GLU A 43 5.57 -15.89 12.81
CA GLU A 43 5.92 -16.91 13.81
C GLU A 43 4.80 -17.19 14.82
N THR A 44 4.04 -16.16 15.19
CA THR A 44 3.10 -16.21 16.32
C THR A 44 1.64 -16.39 15.91
N ASP A 45 1.19 -15.87 14.77
CA ASP A 45 -0.21 -16.01 14.36
C ASP A 45 -0.52 -17.45 13.94
N LYS A 46 -1.49 -18.06 14.63
CA LYS A 46 -1.93 -19.44 14.39
C LYS A 46 -3.22 -19.51 13.58
N ARG A 47 -3.79 -18.38 13.18
CA ARG A 47 -4.98 -18.35 12.33
C ARG A 47 -4.67 -18.98 10.97
N PRO A 48 -5.65 -19.64 10.33
CA PRO A 48 -5.50 -20.15 8.98
C PRO A 48 -5.08 -19.06 7.99
N VAL A 49 -4.35 -19.45 6.93
CA VAL A 49 -3.98 -18.60 5.78
C VAL A 49 -5.18 -18.45 4.81
N ILE A 50 -6.38 -18.36 5.38
CA ILE A 50 -7.64 -18.09 4.70
C ILE A 50 -8.43 -17.07 5.51
N ASP A 51 -9.30 -16.32 4.86
CA ASP A 51 -10.30 -15.50 5.54
C ASP A 51 -11.58 -16.28 5.87
N ASP A 52 -12.55 -15.60 6.49
CA ASP A 52 -13.81 -16.19 6.92
C ASP A 52 -14.68 -16.71 5.76
N ASP A 53 -14.44 -16.20 4.54
CA ASP A 53 -15.12 -16.62 3.31
C ASP A 53 -14.36 -17.75 2.58
N GLY A 54 -13.25 -18.24 3.16
CA GLY A 54 -12.41 -19.30 2.60
C GLY A 54 -11.45 -18.84 1.51
N ASN A 55 -11.27 -17.53 1.30
CA ASN A 55 -10.30 -17.02 0.33
C ASN A 55 -8.89 -17.12 0.89
N SER A 56 -7.96 -17.60 0.08
CA SER A 56 -6.54 -17.66 0.44
C SER A 56 -5.96 -16.27 0.68
N LEU A 57 -5.24 -16.11 1.79
CA LEU A 57 -4.51 -14.89 2.12
C LEU A 57 -3.08 -14.89 1.55
N ASP A 58 -2.65 -15.96 0.90
CA ASP A 58 -1.33 -16.04 0.26
C ASP A 58 -1.39 -15.52 -1.18
N PRO A 59 -0.78 -14.35 -1.50
CA PRO A 59 -0.74 -13.79 -2.84
C PRO A 59 -0.21 -14.72 -3.93
N LYS A 60 0.65 -15.70 -3.60
CA LYS A 60 1.14 -16.68 -4.58
C LYS A 60 0.05 -17.59 -5.13
N THR A 61 -1.08 -17.70 -4.42
CA THR A 61 -2.22 -18.51 -4.85
C THR A 61 -3.22 -17.72 -5.71
N TRP A 62 -3.04 -16.41 -5.85
CA TRP A 62 -3.99 -15.53 -6.54
C TRP A 62 -3.82 -15.53 -8.06
N GLY A 63 -2.82 -16.24 -8.60
CA GLY A 63 -2.54 -16.28 -10.04
C GLY A 63 -1.96 -14.98 -10.60
N ILE A 64 -1.39 -14.14 -9.72
CA ILE A 64 -0.75 -12.87 -10.09
C ILE A 64 0.76 -12.95 -9.96
N GLU A 65 1.46 -12.22 -10.83
CA GLU A 65 2.91 -12.14 -10.80
C GLU A 65 3.39 -11.34 -9.56
N PRO A 66 4.47 -11.78 -8.89
CA PRO A 66 5.10 -11.02 -7.80
C PRO A 66 5.64 -9.66 -8.25
N TYR A 67 5.92 -9.51 -9.55
CA TYR A 67 6.42 -8.30 -10.15
C TYR A 67 5.52 -7.84 -11.28
N GLY A 68 5.35 -6.54 -11.36
CA GLY A 68 4.59 -5.92 -12.43
C GLY A 68 5.42 -5.78 -13.68
N PHE A 69 4.76 -5.75 -14.84
CA PHE A 69 5.35 -5.44 -16.14
C PHE A 69 4.38 -4.54 -16.92
N GLY A 70 4.87 -3.77 -17.90
CA GLY A 70 3.98 -3.01 -18.81
C GLY A 70 3.07 -1.97 -18.14
N GLY A 71 3.44 -1.46 -16.95
CA GLY A 71 2.66 -0.46 -16.20
C GLY A 71 1.86 -1.02 -15.01
N TYR A 72 1.79 -2.34 -14.86
CA TYR A 72 1.22 -2.98 -13.68
C TYR A 72 2.25 -2.99 -12.53
N THR A 73 1.77 -3.01 -11.28
CA THR A 73 2.58 -3.28 -10.08
C THR A 73 2.28 -4.68 -9.57
N GLY A 74 3.29 -5.50 -9.29
CA GLY A 74 3.07 -6.84 -8.73
C GLY A 74 2.61 -6.79 -7.28
N TYR A 75 2.12 -7.91 -6.75
CA TYR A 75 1.44 -7.92 -5.44
C TYR A 75 2.27 -7.37 -4.29
N TYR A 76 3.60 -7.53 -4.29
CA TYR A 76 4.44 -6.97 -3.23
C TYR A 76 4.32 -5.46 -3.16
N TYR A 77 4.39 -4.79 -4.32
CA TYR A 77 4.32 -3.34 -4.40
C TYR A 77 2.92 -2.85 -4.08
N SER A 78 1.89 -3.50 -4.61
CA SER A 78 0.51 -3.07 -4.40
C SER A 78 0.05 -3.26 -2.96
N LEU A 79 0.37 -4.41 -2.35
CA LEU A 79 0.02 -4.68 -0.95
C LEU A 79 0.80 -3.78 0.01
N LEU A 80 2.10 -3.60 -0.20
CA LEU A 80 2.93 -2.75 0.66
C LEU A 80 2.61 -1.27 0.50
N GLY A 81 2.56 -0.76 -0.73
CA GLY A 81 2.24 0.63 -1.01
C GLY A 81 0.82 0.98 -0.56
N GLY A 82 -0.12 0.07 -0.80
CA GLY A 82 -1.49 0.15 -0.30
C GLY A 82 -1.54 0.19 1.23
N TYR A 83 -0.87 -0.73 1.92
CA TYR A 83 -0.80 -0.75 3.38
C TYR A 83 -0.23 0.56 3.94
N VAL A 84 0.85 1.08 3.36
CA VAL A 84 1.48 2.33 3.82
C VAL A 84 0.56 3.53 3.58
N GLN A 85 0.01 3.70 2.37
CA GLN A 85 -0.86 4.84 2.07
C GLN A 85 -2.12 4.83 2.94
N LEU A 86 -2.76 3.68 3.10
CA LEU A 86 -3.96 3.54 3.94
C LEU A 86 -3.65 3.85 5.42
N ASN A 87 -2.50 3.40 5.95
CA ASN A 87 -2.09 3.76 7.32
C ASN A 87 -1.78 5.25 7.47
N LEU A 88 -1.21 5.91 6.46
CA LEU A 88 -1.01 7.36 6.48
C LEU A 88 -2.35 8.11 6.47
N VAL A 89 -3.33 7.64 5.70
CA VAL A 89 -4.70 8.19 5.74
C VAL A 89 -5.34 7.99 7.11
N LEU A 90 -5.17 6.83 7.75
CA LEU A 90 -5.65 6.58 9.12
C LEU A 90 -4.97 7.48 10.16
N LEU A 91 -3.72 7.87 9.93
CA LEU A 91 -2.97 8.76 10.81
C LEU A 91 -3.49 10.20 10.72
N ASP A 92 -3.62 10.73 9.49
CA ASP A 92 -4.12 12.09 9.25
C ASP A 92 -4.55 12.26 7.77
N ALA A 93 -5.81 11.93 7.47
CA ALA A 93 -6.34 12.01 6.12
C ALA A 93 -6.24 13.44 5.51
N ASN A 94 -6.45 14.48 6.33
CA ASN A 94 -6.39 15.87 5.87
C ASN A 94 -4.98 16.27 5.43
N LYS A 95 -3.96 15.68 6.05
CA LYS A 95 -2.56 15.91 5.69
C LYS A 95 -2.13 15.08 4.48
N PHE A 96 -2.51 13.80 4.43
CA PHE A 96 -1.92 12.85 3.49
C PHE A 96 -2.71 12.69 2.18
N LEU A 97 -4.04 12.80 2.18
CA LEU A 97 -4.82 12.69 0.94
C LEU A 97 -4.42 13.75 -0.11
N PRO A 98 -4.25 15.04 0.23
CA PRO A 98 -3.84 16.04 -0.75
C PRO A 98 -2.47 15.76 -1.38
N ILE A 99 -1.58 15.06 -0.67
CA ILE A 99 -0.26 14.67 -1.17
C ILE A 99 -0.42 13.56 -2.21
N PHE A 100 -1.27 12.56 -1.95
CA PHE A 100 -1.45 11.42 -2.85
C PHE A 100 -2.33 11.73 -4.06
N GLN A 101 -3.20 12.74 -3.95
CA GLN A 101 -4.14 13.15 -4.98
C GLN A 101 -3.55 14.15 -6.00
N GLU A 102 -2.33 14.62 -5.77
CA GLU A 102 -1.59 15.54 -6.66
C GLU A 102 -2.39 16.76 -7.14
N GLY A 103 -3.31 17.26 -6.29
CA GLY A 103 -4.15 18.42 -6.60
C GLY A 103 -5.47 18.10 -7.33
N ASN A 104 -5.78 16.83 -7.60
CA ASN A 104 -7.11 16.41 -8.03
C ASN A 104 -7.98 16.05 -6.81
N GLU A 105 -8.69 17.04 -6.28
CA GLU A 105 -9.57 16.87 -5.11
C GLU A 105 -10.53 15.69 -5.30
N ASP A 106 -10.71 14.93 -4.22
CA ASP A 106 -11.53 13.72 -4.15
C ASP A 106 -11.08 12.53 -5.02
N SER A 107 -10.05 12.67 -5.86
CA SER A 107 -9.54 11.56 -6.67
C SER A 107 -9.03 10.40 -5.80
N ILE A 108 -9.13 9.18 -6.31
CA ILE A 108 -8.56 8.03 -5.63
C ILE A 108 -7.02 8.03 -5.74
N PRO A 109 -6.28 7.93 -4.63
CA PRO A 109 -4.83 7.70 -4.65
C PRO A 109 -4.46 6.44 -5.43
N TYR A 110 -3.34 6.48 -6.16
CA TYR A 110 -2.91 5.40 -7.04
C TYR A 110 -2.92 4.01 -6.38
N PHE A 111 -2.34 3.84 -5.19
CA PHE A 111 -2.33 2.54 -4.53
C PHE A 111 -3.70 2.11 -4.00
N ILE A 112 -4.58 3.05 -3.67
CA ILE A 112 -5.97 2.73 -3.31
C ILE A 112 -6.72 2.26 -4.56
N ASP A 113 -6.45 2.86 -5.72
CA ASP A 113 -7.05 2.46 -7.00
C ASP A 113 -6.59 1.06 -7.44
N LEU A 114 -5.30 0.76 -7.22
CA LEU A 114 -4.72 -0.57 -7.39
C LEU A 114 -5.42 -1.61 -6.50
N LEU A 115 -5.57 -1.33 -5.20
CA LEU A 115 -6.26 -2.23 -4.28
C LEU A 115 -7.74 -2.43 -4.63
N CYS A 116 -8.35 -1.48 -5.33
CA CYS A 116 -9.71 -1.61 -5.88
C CYS A 116 -9.79 -2.44 -7.16
N GLY A 117 -8.67 -2.98 -7.67
CA GLY A 117 -8.60 -3.89 -8.81
C GLY A 117 -8.58 -3.21 -10.19
N ARG A 118 -8.20 -1.94 -10.29
CA ARG A 118 -8.30 -1.18 -11.56
C ARG A 118 -7.06 -1.21 -12.44
N MET A 119 -5.86 -1.46 -11.89
CA MET A 119 -4.57 -1.19 -12.58
C MET A 119 -3.39 -2.10 -12.16
N ASP A 120 -3.61 -3.23 -11.48
CA ASP A 120 -2.60 -3.97 -10.70
C ASP A 120 -2.23 -5.36 -11.27
N GLY A 121 -2.81 -5.78 -12.40
CA GLY A 121 -2.64 -7.13 -12.90
C GLY A 121 -3.58 -8.17 -12.24
N GLY A 122 -4.59 -7.71 -11.48
CA GLY A 122 -5.75 -8.49 -11.05
C GLY A 122 -5.65 -9.06 -9.64
N HIS A 123 -5.57 -8.21 -8.59
CA HIS A 123 -5.90 -8.72 -7.25
C HIS A 123 -7.25 -9.44 -7.27
N PRO A 124 -7.44 -10.49 -6.44
CA PRO A 124 -8.72 -11.17 -6.38
C PRO A 124 -9.88 -10.21 -6.09
N ASP A 125 -11.00 -10.39 -6.78
CA ASP A 125 -12.21 -9.57 -6.60
C ASP A 125 -12.69 -9.51 -5.14
N TRP A 126 -12.46 -10.55 -4.35
CA TRP A 126 -12.83 -10.57 -2.93
C TRP A 126 -12.01 -9.57 -2.10
N LEU A 127 -10.74 -9.33 -2.44
CA LEU A 127 -9.90 -8.35 -1.77
C LEU A 127 -10.36 -6.94 -2.13
N ALA A 128 -10.55 -6.67 -3.43
CA ALA A 128 -10.97 -5.38 -3.94
C ALA A 128 -12.36 -4.96 -3.43
N ARG A 129 -13.34 -5.89 -3.45
CA ARG A 129 -14.72 -5.62 -2.99
C ARG A 129 -14.80 -5.16 -1.54
N ARG A 130 -13.85 -5.57 -0.69
CA ARG A 130 -13.81 -5.13 0.72
C ARG A 130 -13.41 -3.67 0.86
N LEU A 131 -12.69 -3.11 -0.12
CA LEU A 131 -12.26 -1.70 -0.10
C LEU A 131 -13.23 -0.79 -0.85
N HIS A 132 -13.97 -1.31 -1.84
CA HIS A 132 -14.97 -0.54 -2.61
C HIS A 132 -15.94 0.33 -1.78
N PRO A 133 -16.34 0.00 -0.53
CA PRO A 133 -17.20 0.87 0.27
C PRO A 133 -16.62 2.26 0.58
N ILE A 134 -15.31 2.49 0.38
CA ILE A 134 -14.70 3.82 0.52
C ILE A 134 -14.88 4.69 -0.74
N LEU A 135 -15.34 4.11 -1.84
CA LEU A 135 -15.56 4.79 -3.11
C LEU A 135 -16.97 5.36 -3.18
N ARG A 136 -17.14 6.45 -3.92
CA ARG A 136 -18.47 6.98 -4.21
C ARG A 136 -19.21 6.07 -5.19
N GLU A 137 -20.49 5.80 -4.90
CA GLU A 137 -21.34 4.98 -5.78
C GLU A 137 -21.59 5.65 -7.13
N ASP A 138 -21.75 6.98 -7.14
CA ASP A 138 -22.00 7.79 -8.34
C ASP A 138 -20.74 8.11 -9.15
N SER A 139 -19.56 7.94 -8.54
CA SER A 139 -18.28 8.26 -9.15
C SER A 139 -17.20 7.34 -8.58
N PRO A 140 -17.01 6.14 -9.14
CA PRO A 140 -16.21 5.10 -8.51
C PRO A 140 -14.69 5.32 -8.69
N TYR A 141 -14.29 6.52 -9.11
CA TYR A 141 -12.92 7.03 -9.14
C TYR A 141 -12.68 8.11 -8.07
N GLN A 142 -13.68 8.35 -7.21
CA GLN A 142 -13.62 9.32 -6.12
C GLN A 142 -13.83 8.64 -4.77
N LEU A 143 -13.12 9.15 -3.77
CA LEU A 143 -13.30 8.73 -2.39
C LEU A 143 -14.57 9.34 -1.79
N ARG A 144 -15.23 8.59 -0.91
CA ARG A 144 -16.23 9.13 0.00
C ARG A 144 -15.55 10.03 1.05
N PRO A 145 -16.29 10.95 1.69
CA PRO A 145 -15.78 11.68 2.85
C PRO A 145 -15.23 10.72 3.92
N MET A 146 -14.13 11.10 4.58
CA MET A 146 -13.46 10.30 5.61
C MET A 146 -14.26 10.25 6.93
N THR A 147 -15.44 9.63 6.88
CA THR A 147 -16.27 9.39 8.06
C THR A 147 -15.72 8.24 8.90
N ALA A 148 -16.24 8.06 10.12
CA ALA A 148 -15.83 6.95 10.98
C ALA A 148 -16.02 5.59 10.31
N GLU A 149 -17.09 5.43 9.51
CA GLU A 149 -17.38 4.21 8.77
C GLU A 149 -16.33 3.95 7.68
N VAL A 150 -15.96 4.98 6.92
CA VAL A 150 -14.91 4.87 5.88
C VAL A 150 -13.56 4.54 6.51
N LEU A 151 -13.21 5.21 7.62
CA LEU A 151 -11.98 4.92 8.36
C LEU A 151 -11.96 3.51 8.95
N GLN A 152 -13.13 2.98 9.35
CA GLN A 152 -13.23 1.60 9.82
C GLN A 152 -12.97 0.60 8.68
N VAL A 153 -13.56 0.82 7.50
CA VAL A 153 -13.29 -0.01 6.31
C VAL A 153 -11.80 0.01 5.95
N ILE A 154 -11.17 1.19 5.99
CA ILE A 154 -9.73 1.33 5.75
C ILE A 154 -8.91 0.54 6.79
N ARG A 155 -9.27 0.63 8.07
CA ARG A 155 -8.59 -0.10 9.15
C ARG A 155 -8.68 -1.62 8.98
N ASP A 156 -9.86 -2.12 8.65
CA ASP A 156 -10.09 -3.55 8.43
C ASP A 156 -9.32 -4.04 7.20
N HIS A 157 -9.27 -3.22 6.15
CA HIS A 157 -8.48 -3.52 4.96
C HIS A 157 -6.97 -3.47 5.25
N CYS A 158 -6.46 -2.51 6.03
CA CYS A 158 -5.07 -2.49 6.48
C CYS A 158 -4.69 -3.78 7.23
N ALA A 159 -5.56 -4.24 8.13
CA ALA A 159 -5.34 -5.49 8.85
C ALA A 159 -5.27 -6.68 7.89
N LEU A 160 -6.16 -6.73 6.89
CA LEU A 160 -6.16 -7.76 5.85
C LEU A 160 -4.86 -7.74 5.03
N LEU A 161 -4.43 -6.57 4.55
CA LEU A 161 -3.17 -6.43 3.80
C LEU A 161 -1.96 -6.86 4.62
N PHE A 162 -1.92 -6.48 5.91
CA PHE A 162 -0.87 -6.91 6.82
C PHE A 162 -0.82 -8.44 6.94
N ARG A 163 -1.98 -9.10 7.07
CA ARG A 163 -2.07 -10.57 7.03
C ARG A 163 -1.53 -11.14 5.73
N CYS A 164 -1.93 -10.60 4.59
CA CYS A 164 -1.42 -11.06 3.29
C CYS A 164 0.12 -10.94 3.22
N LEU A 165 0.71 -9.88 3.76
CA LEU A 165 2.16 -9.64 3.69
C LEU A 165 3.00 -10.64 4.52
N TYR A 166 2.50 -11.17 5.64
CA TYR A 166 3.23 -12.22 6.39
C TYR A 166 2.80 -13.65 6.04
N CYS A 167 1.66 -13.84 5.36
CA CYS A 167 1.14 -15.15 4.95
C CYS A 167 1.74 -15.71 3.65
N ILE A 168 2.60 -14.96 2.95
CA ILE A 168 3.21 -15.41 1.68
C ILE A 168 4.04 -16.68 1.90
N SER A 169 3.70 -17.76 1.20
CA SER A 169 4.42 -19.04 1.30
C SER A 169 5.80 -18.99 0.62
N GLY A 170 6.75 -19.79 1.10
CA GLY A 170 8.10 -19.88 0.53
C GLY A 170 8.92 -18.59 0.69
N GLU A 171 9.64 -18.16 -0.36
CA GLU A 171 10.36 -16.88 -0.33
C GLU A 171 9.37 -15.71 -0.23
N ASN A 172 9.34 -15.06 0.92
CA ASN A 172 8.54 -13.88 1.21
C ASN A 172 9.43 -12.63 1.19
N ARG A 173 9.38 -11.88 0.10
CA ARG A 173 10.19 -10.66 -0.06
C ARG A 173 9.64 -9.44 0.69
N ALA A 174 8.43 -9.52 1.25
CA ALA A 174 7.97 -8.50 2.19
C ALA A 174 8.81 -8.50 3.49
N LEU A 175 9.57 -9.57 3.74
CA LEU A 175 10.53 -9.68 4.85
C LEU A 175 11.93 -9.14 4.50
N ASP A 176 12.13 -8.62 3.28
CA ASP A 176 13.37 -7.96 2.87
C ASP A 176 13.29 -6.46 3.15
N GLN A 177 14.07 -6.00 4.14
CA GLN A 177 14.13 -4.61 4.56
C GLN A 177 14.58 -3.68 3.42
N GLU A 178 15.50 -4.10 2.57
CA GLU A 178 15.99 -3.28 1.46
C GLU A 178 14.90 -3.11 0.41
N LEU A 179 14.17 -4.19 0.09
CA LEU A 179 13.04 -4.12 -0.82
C LEU A 179 11.94 -3.21 -0.27
N VAL A 180 11.60 -3.34 1.02
CA VAL A 180 10.61 -2.48 1.67
C VAL A 180 11.03 -1.01 1.59
N ALA A 181 12.28 -0.69 1.96
CA ALA A 181 12.81 0.68 1.93
C ALA A 181 12.81 1.29 0.52
N ARG A 182 13.11 0.48 -0.51
CA ARG A 182 13.04 0.88 -1.92
C ARG A 182 11.60 1.09 -2.41
N SER A 183 10.65 0.33 -1.87
CA SER A 183 9.25 0.35 -2.33
C SER A 183 8.41 1.47 -1.72
N ILE A 184 8.75 1.91 -0.51
CA ILE A 184 8.01 2.97 0.22
C ILE A 184 8.58 4.37 -0.01
N GLY A 185 9.76 4.45 -0.62
CA GLY A 185 10.39 5.73 -0.90
C GLY A 185 10.28 6.08 -2.39
N PRO A 186 10.00 7.34 -2.74
CA PRO A 186 9.96 7.80 -4.13
C PRO A 186 11.32 7.74 -4.82
#